data_AF-A0A7C7A0I2-F1
#
_entry.id   AF-A0A7C7A0I2-F1
#
_cell.length_a   1.000
_cell.length_b   1.000
_cell.length_c   1.000
_cell.angle_alpha   90.00
_cell.angle_beta   90.00
_cell.angle_gamma   90.00
#
_symmetry.space_group_name_H-M   'P 1'
#
loop_
_entity.id
_entity.type
_entity.pdbx_description
1 polymer ?
#
loop_
_entity_poly.entity_id
_entity_poly.type
_entity_poly.pdbx_seq_one_letter_code
_entity_poly.pdbx_strand_id
1 'polypeptide(L)'
;MDLDAFYSAVSKLQRPGMFSLEDFADYLFGKYKSITIYNRTISFNDVVISDEITNDTLFVFFYINNLESFLTAMINSKSGVEKAFADIAEEIAYYYDLNTSISIIYTNVFSFYPSAFEQNGIYPNCIDYLGNNRWLVFYPYMNLYLDKTYNIYFTEWAY
;
A
#
# COMPACT_ATOMS: atom_id res chain seq x y z
N MET A 1 -0.39 -22.15 9.11
CA MET A 1 0.53 -21.08 9.49
C MET A 1 1.81 -21.74 9.97
N ASP A 2 2.93 -21.47 9.31
CA ASP A 2 4.23 -22.05 9.66
C ASP A 2 4.88 -21.17 10.72
N LEU A 3 5.01 -21.68 11.95
CA LEU A 3 5.56 -20.92 13.08
C LEU A 3 7.05 -20.59 12.87
N ASP A 4 7.81 -21.42 12.16
CA ASP A 4 9.25 -21.18 11.96
C ASP A 4 9.48 -20.04 10.98
N ALA A 5 8.67 -19.94 9.94
CA ALA A 5 8.65 -18.79 9.04
C ALA A 5 8.26 -17.50 9.78
N PHE A 6 7.25 -17.57 10.66
CA PHE A 6 6.82 -16.44 11.50
C PHE A 6 7.95 -15.96 12.44
N TYR A 7 8.59 -16.87 13.18
CA TYR A 7 9.68 -16.48 14.09
C TYR A 7 10.91 -15.95 13.36
N SER A 8 11.25 -16.53 12.20
CA SER A 8 12.32 -16.02 11.36
C SER A 8 12.04 -14.59 10.88
N ALA A 9 10.82 -14.33 10.38
CA ALA A 9 10.37 -13.00 10.00
C ALA A 9 10.46 -11.98 11.14
N VAL A 10 9.89 -12.29 12.30
CA VAL A 10 9.92 -11.41 13.48
C VAL A 10 11.35 -11.13 13.95
N SER A 11 12.25 -12.13 13.87
CA SER A 11 13.66 -11.96 14.25
C SER A 11 14.43 -11.00 13.34
N LYS A 12 14.11 -10.94 12.04
CA LYS A 12 14.70 -9.96 11.11
C LYS A 12 14.33 -8.52 11.48
N LEU A 13 13.14 -8.32 12.05
CA LEU A 13 12.61 -7.03 12.48
C LEU A 13 13.11 -6.56 13.85
N GLN A 14 13.46 -7.49 14.76
CA GLN A 14 13.90 -7.16 16.12
C GLN A 14 15.42 -6.89 16.17
N ARG A 15 15.86 -5.72 15.68
CA ARG A 15 17.24 -5.23 15.83
C ARG A 15 17.29 -4.02 16.77
N PRO A 16 18.27 -3.91 17.68
CA PRO A 16 18.45 -2.71 18.50
C PRO A 16 18.62 -1.47 17.61
N GLY A 17 17.80 -0.43 17.84
CA GLY A 17 17.83 0.81 17.06
C GLY A 17 16.89 0.85 15.85
N MET A 18 16.15 -0.23 15.57
CA MET A 18 15.03 -0.22 14.62
C MET A 18 13.73 0.21 15.30
N PHE A 19 12.92 0.97 14.57
CA PHE A 19 11.54 1.26 14.92
C PHE A 19 10.71 -0.02 14.93
N SER A 20 9.71 -0.04 15.82
CA SER A 20 8.62 -1.00 15.68
C SER A 20 7.91 -0.79 14.33
N LEU A 21 7.16 -1.78 13.85
CA LEU A 21 6.39 -1.63 12.62
C LEU A 21 5.39 -0.47 12.72
N GLU A 22 4.79 -0.26 13.88
CA GLU A 22 3.88 0.85 14.16
C GLU A 22 4.60 2.20 14.12
N ASP A 23 5.72 2.35 14.83
CA ASP A 23 6.50 3.60 14.82
C ASP A 23 7.03 3.94 13.42
N PHE A 24 7.38 2.93 12.63
CA PHE A 24 7.84 3.15 11.26
C PHE A 24 6.69 3.48 10.31
N ALA A 25 5.52 2.87 10.50
CA ALA A 25 4.30 3.24 9.77
C ALA A 25 3.95 4.72 10.04
N ASP A 26 4.03 5.17 11.30
CA ASP A 26 3.85 6.57 11.68
C ASP A 26 4.89 7.50 11.04
N TYR A 27 6.16 7.07 10.99
CA TYR A 27 7.21 7.80 10.28
C TYR A 27 6.90 7.93 8.78
N LEU A 28 6.53 6.83 8.12
CA LEU A 28 6.16 6.82 6.70
C LEU A 28 4.95 7.71 6.46
N PHE A 29 3.93 7.62 7.32
CA PHE A 29 2.76 8.48 7.23
C PHE A 29 3.14 9.95 7.40
N GLY A 30 3.95 10.29 8.40
CA GLY A 30 4.41 11.67 8.63
C GLY A 30 5.20 12.23 7.44
N LYS A 31 6.08 11.43 6.83
CA LYS A 31 6.92 11.82 5.70
C LYS A 31 6.18 11.87 4.38
N TYR A 32 5.32 10.89 4.12
CA TYR A 32 4.66 10.67 2.83
C TYR A 32 3.17 10.97 2.85
N LYS A 33 2.62 11.59 3.90
CA LYS A 33 1.21 11.98 4.04
C LYS A 33 0.61 12.57 2.77
N SER A 34 1.42 13.31 2.03
CA SER A 34 1.08 13.76 0.69
C SER A 34 2.28 13.70 -0.24
N ILE A 35 2.06 13.22 -1.47
CA ILE A 35 3.06 13.23 -2.54
C ILE A 35 2.52 13.99 -3.75
N THR A 36 3.36 14.78 -4.40
CA THR A 36 2.98 15.54 -5.60
C THR A 36 3.57 14.89 -6.83
N ILE A 37 2.70 14.41 -7.73
CA ILE A 37 3.08 13.76 -8.99
C ILE A 37 2.23 14.38 -10.10
N TYR A 38 2.86 14.79 -11.21
CA TYR A 38 2.16 15.45 -12.32
C TYR A 38 1.28 16.64 -11.86
N ASN A 39 1.79 17.51 -10.99
CA ASN A 39 1.04 18.64 -10.43
C ASN A 39 -0.27 18.24 -9.69
N ARG A 40 -0.40 16.98 -9.27
CA ARG A 40 -1.50 16.48 -8.45
C ARG A 40 -0.96 16.02 -7.11
N THR A 41 -1.56 16.51 -6.04
CA THR A 41 -1.25 16.08 -4.68
C THR A 41 -2.10 14.87 -4.32
N ILE A 42 -1.46 13.72 -4.23
CA ILE A 42 -2.05 12.49 -3.68
C ILE A 42 -1.92 12.59 -2.17
N SER A 43 -3.03 12.55 -1.44
CA SER A 43 -3.05 12.59 0.02
C SER A 43 -3.47 11.24 0.57
N PHE A 44 -2.72 10.74 1.55
CA PHE A 44 -3.03 9.51 2.25
C PHE A 44 -3.69 9.82 3.58
N ASN A 45 -4.63 8.96 3.96
CA ASN A 45 -5.29 9.03 5.26
C ASN A 45 -4.55 8.22 6.30
N ASP A 46 -3.85 7.17 5.85
CA ASP A 46 -3.18 6.22 6.73
C ASP A 46 -2.11 5.45 5.97
N VAL A 47 -1.13 4.93 6.72
CA VAL A 47 -0.12 3.97 6.27
C VAL A 47 -0.05 2.85 7.30
N VAL A 48 -0.20 1.61 6.86
CA VAL A 48 -0.15 0.43 7.74
C VAL A 48 0.89 -0.54 7.21
N ILE A 49 1.67 -1.14 8.10
CA ILE A 49 2.61 -2.20 7.77
C ILE A 49 2.07 -3.52 8.34
N SER A 50 2.00 -4.54 7.49
CA SER A 50 1.61 -5.89 7.89
C SER A 50 2.64 -6.48 8.86
N ASP A 51 2.16 -7.15 9.90
CA ASP A 51 3.00 -8.00 10.76
C ASP A 51 3.30 -9.35 10.09
N GLU A 52 2.51 -9.74 9.09
CA GLU A 52 2.81 -10.88 8.23
C GLU A 52 3.91 -10.57 7.22
N ILE A 53 5.00 -11.35 7.27
CA ILE A 53 6.06 -11.38 6.26
C ILE A 53 5.94 -12.70 5.50
N THR A 54 5.88 -12.62 4.18
CA THR A 54 5.82 -13.79 3.30
C THR A 54 6.92 -13.69 2.26
N ASN A 55 7.67 -14.77 2.03
CA ASN A 55 8.77 -14.81 1.05
C ASN A 55 9.74 -13.62 1.20
N ASP A 56 10.17 -13.32 2.42
CA ASP A 56 11.04 -12.19 2.75
C ASP A 56 10.52 -10.82 2.28
N THR A 57 9.20 -10.69 2.17
CA THR A 57 8.53 -9.47 1.72
C THR A 57 7.73 -8.84 2.86
N LEU A 58 7.98 -7.56 3.12
CA LEU A 58 7.19 -6.72 4.00
C LEU A 58 6.06 -6.05 3.20
N PHE A 59 4.83 -6.14 3.68
CA PHE A 59 3.66 -5.55 3.02
C PHE A 59 3.28 -4.23 3.67
N VAL A 60 3.15 -3.18 2.86
CA VAL A 60 2.83 -1.83 3.31
C VAL A 60 1.63 -1.30 2.53
N PHE A 61 0.66 -0.74 3.24
CA PHE A 61 -0.62 -0.31 2.70
C PHE A 61 -0.76 1.20 2.87
N PHE A 62 -0.92 1.92 1.77
CA PHE A 62 -1.18 3.35 1.75
C PHE A 62 -2.65 3.59 1.39
N TYR A 63 -3.37 4.29 2.27
CA TYR A 63 -4.82 4.46 2.16
C TYR A 63 -5.18 5.82 1.59
N ILE A 64 -5.99 5.87 0.55
CA ILE A 64 -6.51 7.10 -0.06
C ILE A 64 -8.04 7.15 0.01
N ASN A 65 -8.63 8.33 0.14
CA ASN A 65 -10.09 8.55 0.06
C ASN A 65 -10.46 9.57 -1.03
N ASN A 66 -9.51 10.38 -1.48
CA ASN A 66 -9.62 11.22 -2.67
C ASN A 66 -8.96 10.52 -3.86
N LEU A 67 -9.78 9.79 -4.60
CA LEU A 67 -9.34 8.99 -5.72
C LEU A 67 -8.97 9.84 -6.96
N GLU A 68 -9.59 11.02 -7.14
CA GLU A 68 -9.45 11.82 -8.35
C GLU A 68 -8.00 12.23 -8.62
N SER A 69 -7.30 12.69 -7.57
CA SER A 69 -5.90 13.14 -7.70
C SER A 69 -4.97 11.99 -8.05
N PHE A 70 -5.19 10.82 -7.44
CA PHE A 70 -4.44 9.60 -7.73
C PHE A 70 -4.67 9.12 -9.17
N LEU A 71 -5.93 8.98 -9.60
CA LEU A 71 -6.25 8.57 -10.96
C LEU A 71 -5.72 9.56 -12.01
N THR A 72 -5.77 10.86 -11.74
CA THR A 72 -5.22 11.87 -12.64
C THR A 72 -3.70 11.73 -12.75
N ALA A 73 -2.99 11.52 -11.63
CA ALA A 73 -1.55 11.29 -11.66
C ALA A 73 -1.21 9.99 -12.41
N MET A 74 -1.97 8.92 -12.19
CA MET A 74 -1.82 7.64 -12.90
C MET A 74 -2.01 7.81 -14.41
N ILE A 75 -3.10 8.44 -14.86
CA ILE A 75 -3.42 8.60 -16.29
C ILE A 75 -2.35 9.43 -17.00
N ASN A 76 -1.83 10.47 -16.36
CA ASN A 76 -0.94 11.43 -17.00
C ASN A 76 0.56 11.16 -16.76
N SER A 77 0.90 10.41 -15.71
CA SER A 77 2.29 10.13 -15.35
C SER A 77 2.41 8.80 -14.60
N LYS A 78 1.91 7.72 -15.22
CA LYS A 78 1.98 6.36 -14.66
C LYS A 78 3.39 6.00 -14.17
N SER A 79 4.41 6.20 -15.00
CA SER A 79 5.81 5.93 -14.63
C SER A 79 6.33 6.83 -13.50
N GLY A 80 5.80 8.05 -13.38
CA GLY A 80 6.10 8.95 -12.25
C GLY A 80 5.51 8.43 -10.95
N VAL A 81 4.29 7.86 -11.00
CA VAL A 81 3.67 7.18 -9.86
C VAL A 81 4.48 5.94 -9.48
N GLU A 82 4.77 5.07 -10.44
CA GLU A 82 5.56 3.84 -10.22
C GLU A 82 6.94 4.17 -9.62
N LYS A 83 7.65 5.15 -10.17
CA LYS A 83 8.96 5.56 -9.63
C LYS A 83 8.86 6.12 -8.22
N ALA A 84 7.89 6.99 -7.93
CA ALA A 84 7.74 7.57 -6.60
C ALA A 84 7.51 6.49 -5.54
N PHE A 85 6.68 5.48 -5.83
CA PHE A 85 6.45 4.38 -4.90
C PHE A 85 7.61 3.36 -4.88
N ALA A 86 8.35 3.18 -5.97
CA ALA A 86 9.59 2.41 -5.95
C ALA A 86 10.64 3.03 -5.03
N ASP A 87 10.78 4.36 -5.02
CA ASP A 87 11.70 5.07 -4.13
C ASP A 87 11.32 4.89 -2.65
N ILE A 88 10.03 4.89 -2.35
CA ILE A 88 9.52 4.61 -1.00
C ILE A 88 9.78 3.14 -0.63
N ALA A 89 9.50 2.21 -1.55
CA ALA A 89 9.73 0.78 -1.33
C ALA A 89 11.22 0.47 -1.11
N GLU A 90 12.11 1.16 -1.81
CA GLU A 90 13.55 1.04 -1.66
C GLU A 90 14.00 1.49 -0.25
N GLU A 91 13.50 2.62 0.25
CA GLU A 91 13.76 3.09 1.62
C GLU A 91 13.33 2.06 2.68
N ILE A 92 12.13 1.51 2.55
CA ILE A 92 11.60 0.48 3.45
C ILE A 92 12.46 -0.78 3.38
N ALA A 93 12.78 -1.23 2.17
CA ALA A 93 13.54 -2.44 1.91
C ALA A 93 14.95 -2.39 2.52
N TYR A 94 15.64 -1.26 2.40
CA TYR A 94 16.96 -1.08 3.03
C TYR A 94 16.88 -0.94 4.54
N TYR A 95 15.82 -0.31 5.07
CA TYR A 95 15.64 -0.17 6.51
C TYR A 95 15.41 -1.52 7.20
N TYR A 96 14.50 -2.34 6.64
CA TYR A 96 14.10 -3.62 7.20
C TYR A 96 14.91 -4.81 6.69
N ASP A 97 15.78 -4.62 5.69
CA ASP A 97 16.57 -5.67 5.06
C ASP A 97 15.69 -6.78 4.43
N LEU A 98 14.54 -6.37 3.85
CA LEU A 98 13.51 -7.23 3.25
C LEU A 98 13.13 -6.73 1.86
N ASN A 99 12.53 -7.58 1.03
CA ASN A 99 11.76 -7.10 -0.12
C ASN A 99 10.54 -6.32 0.38
N THR A 100 9.96 -5.46 -0.47
CA THR A 100 8.82 -4.62 -0.05
C THR A 100 7.72 -4.65 -1.09
N SER A 101 6.47 -4.84 -0.64
CA SER A 101 5.27 -4.67 -1.46
C SER A 101 4.47 -3.49 -0.93
N ILE A 102 4.26 -2.46 -1.76
CA ILE A 102 3.41 -1.31 -1.45
C ILE A 102 2.10 -1.44 -2.20
N SER A 103 0.98 -1.46 -1.47
CA SER A 103 -0.36 -1.42 -2.03
C SER A 103 -1.02 -0.06 -1.79
N ILE A 104 -1.58 0.54 -2.84
CA ILE A 104 -2.37 1.78 -2.74
C ILE A 104 -3.85 1.43 -2.77
N ILE A 105 -4.53 1.75 -1.69
CA ILE A 105 -5.89 1.28 -1.44
C ILE A 105 -6.84 2.44 -1.27
N TYR A 106 -7.85 2.48 -2.14
CA TYR A 106 -8.96 3.39 -1.97
C TYR A 106 -9.90 2.90 -0.88
N THR A 107 -10.24 3.79 0.05
CA THR A 107 -11.23 3.52 1.07
C THR A 107 -12.23 4.65 1.18
N ASN A 108 -13.52 4.33 1.12
CA ASN A 108 -14.58 5.30 1.33
C ASN A 108 -15.90 4.63 1.73
N VAL A 109 -16.79 5.39 2.37
CA VAL A 109 -18.13 4.93 2.74
C VAL A 109 -19.17 5.61 1.87
N PHE A 110 -20.00 4.82 1.20
CA PHE A 110 -21.10 5.26 0.35
C PHE A 110 -22.44 5.05 1.04
N SER A 111 -23.41 5.92 0.77
CA SER A 111 -24.79 5.81 1.24
C SER A 111 -25.69 5.00 0.30
N PHE A 112 -25.10 4.36 -0.71
CA PHE A 112 -25.74 3.52 -1.72
C PHE A 112 -24.78 2.41 -2.13
N TYR A 113 -25.30 1.34 -2.73
CA TYR A 113 -24.46 0.23 -3.19
C TYR A 113 -23.53 0.69 -4.32
N PRO A 114 -22.20 0.62 -4.15
CA PRO A 114 -21.24 1.23 -5.08
C PRO A 114 -20.92 0.28 -6.25
N SER A 115 -21.92 -0.02 -7.08
CA SER A 115 -21.83 -1.03 -8.18
C SER A 115 -20.72 -0.77 -9.21
N ALA A 116 -20.22 0.46 -9.32
CA ALA A 116 -19.09 0.78 -10.18
C ALA A 116 -17.79 0.04 -9.79
N PHE A 117 -17.64 -0.37 -8.53
CA PHE A 117 -16.48 -1.12 -8.02
C PHE A 117 -16.66 -2.65 -8.13
N GLU A 118 -17.83 -3.12 -8.55
CA GLU A 118 -18.16 -4.54 -8.67
C GLU A 118 -17.60 -5.16 -9.97
N GLN A 119 -17.30 -4.32 -10.98
CA GLN A 119 -16.94 -4.77 -12.33
C GLN A 119 -15.47 -5.18 -12.52
N ASN A 120 -14.68 -5.21 -11.45
CA ASN A 120 -13.25 -5.45 -11.57
C ASN A 120 -12.88 -6.82 -11.00
N GLY A 121 -12.66 -7.77 -11.90
CA GLY A 121 -12.53 -9.20 -11.60
C GLY A 121 -11.26 -9.61 -10.86
N ILE A 122 -10.40 -8.67 -10.45
CA ILE A 122 -9.12 -8.95 -9.80
C ILE A 122 -9.32 -9.14 -8.28
N TYR A 123 -10.25 -8.42 -7.66
CA TYR A 123 -10.43 -8.45 -6.20
C TYR A 123 -11.91 -8.70 -5.82
N PRO A 124 -12.32 -9.97 -5.67
CA PRO A 124 -13.64 -10.28 -5.15
C PRO A 124 -13.71 -9.83 -3.67
N ASN A 125 -14.82 -9.19 -3.28
CA ASN A 125 -15.11 -8.73 -1.90
C ASN A 125 -14.44 -7.40 -1.48
N CYS A 126 -14.36 -6.42 -2.38
CA CYS A 126 -13.92 -5.04 -2.04
C CYS A 126 -15.04 -4.13 -1.49
N ILE A 127 -16.24 -4.67 -1.29
CA ILE A 127 -17.42 -3.93 -0.87
C ILE A 127 -18.05 -4.64 0.33
N ASP A 128 -18.09 -3.96 1.47
CA ASP A 128 -18.70 -4.48 2.70
C ASP A 128 -19.92 -3.66 3.12
N TYR A 129 -20.98 -4.35 3.54
CA TYR A 129 -22.17 -3.71 4.09
C TYR A 129 -21.96 -3.38 5.58
N LEU A 130 -22.05 -2.09 5.94
CA LEU A 130 -21.88 -1.62 7.32
C LEU A 130 -23.21 -1.46 8.08
N GLY A 131 -24.35 -1.77 7.46
CA GLY A 131 -25.67 -1.45 8.02
C GLY A 131 -26.14 -0.02 7.69
N ASN A 132 -27.43 0.28 7.93
CA ASN A 132 -28.02 1.61 7.74
C ASN A 132 -27.78 2.23 6.35
N ASN A 133 -27.90 1.45 5.27
CA ASN A 133 -27.61 1.88 3.90
C ASN A 133 -26.16 2.40 3.69
N ARG A 134 -25.20 1.98 4.52
CA ARG A 134 -23.79 2.34 4.37
C ARG A 134 -23.00 1.17 3.82
N TRP A 135 -22.14 1.46 2.86
CA TRP A 135 -21.29 0.49 2.18
C TRP A 135 -19.85 0.98 2.21
N LEU A 136 -18.94 0.19 2.75
CA LEU A 136 -17.51 0.43 2.69
C LEU A 136 -16.99 -0.09 1.36
N VAL A 137 -16.23 0.74 0.65
CA VAL A 137 -15.36 0.29 -0.42
C VAL A 137 -13.94 0.26 0.14
N PHE A 138 -13.25 -0.86 -0.07
CA PHE A 138 -11.82 -1.03 0.15
C PHE A 138 -11.26 -1.65 -1.13
N TYR A 139 -10.62 -0.84 -1.96
CA TYR A 139 -10.31 -1.20 -3.34
C TYR A 139 -8.84 -0.94 -3.69
N PRO A 140 -8.00 -1.97 -3.88
CA PRO A 140 -6.60 -1.80 -4.23
C PRO A 140 -6.45 -1.40 -5.70
N TYR A 141 -5.82 -0.25 -5.95
CA TYR A 141 -5.62 0.27 -7.31
C TYR A 141 -4.25 -0.08 -7.88
N MET A 142 -3.25 -0.21 -7.03
CA MET A 142 -1.88 -0.46 -7.43
C MET A 142 -1.22 -1.34 -6.37
N ASN A 143 -0.45 -2.33 -6.81
CA ASN A 143 0.51 -3.02 -5.97
C ASN A 143 1.89 -2.93 -6.64
N LEU A 144 2.87 -2.40 -5.93
CA LEU A 144 4.25 -2.32 -6.37
C LEU A 144 5.09 -3.26 -5.53
N TYR A 145 5.77 -4.21 -6.16
CA TYR A 145 6.72 -5.11 -5.52
C TYR A 145 8.14 -4.70 -5.90
N LEU A 146 9.00 -4.53 -4.88
CA LEU A 146 10.43 -4.25 -5.03
C LEU A 146 11.25 -5.45 -4.53
N ASP A 147 12.10 -5.97 -5.42
CA ASP A 147 13.13 -6.94 -5.10
C ASP A 147 14.42 -6.19 -4.74
N LYS A 148 14.78 -6.24 -3.46
CA LYS A 148 15.96 -5.56 -2.91
C LYS A 148 17.27 -6.12 -3.44
N THR A 149 17.32 -7.42 -3.75
CA THR A 149 18.55 -8.10 -4.17
C THR A 149 19.02 -7.62 -5.54
N TYR A 150 18.07 -7.43 -6.45
CA TYR A 150 18.35 -6.99 -7.82
C TYR A 150 18.08 -5.50 -8.05
N ASN A 151 17.51 -4.81 -7.07
CA ASN A 151 17.04 -3.43 -7.15
C ASN A 151 16.14 -3.19 -8.37
N ILE A 152 15.15 -4.07 -8.54
CA ILE A 152 14.13 -3.99 -9.60
C ILE A 152 12.76 -3.97 -8.96
N TYR A 153 11.80 -3.32 -9.63
CA TYR A 153 10.42 -3.30 -9.18
C TYR A 153 9.46 -3.67 -10.31
N PHE A 154 8.31 -4.21 -9.91
CA PHE A 154 7.20 -4.57 -10.77
C PHE A 154 5.93 -3.92 -10.21
N THR A 155 5.06 -3.44 -11.09
CA THR A 155 3.80 -2.80 -10.66
C THR A 155 2.61 -3.45 -11.35
N GLU A 156 1.65 -3.87 -10.53
CA GLU A 156 0.35 -4.36 -10.95
C GLU A 156 -0.71 -3.29 -10.69
N TRP A 157 -1.60 -3.11 -11.65
CA TRP A 157 -2.65 -2.09 -11.60
C TRP A 157 -4.01 -2.76 -11.74
N ALA A 158 -4.98 -2.33 -10.94
CA ALA A 158 -6.37 -2.73 -11.13
C ALA A 158 -6.99 -1.88 -12.26
N TYR A 159 -7.26 -2.50 -13.41
CA TYR A 159 -7.91 -1.86 -14.57
C TYR A 159 -9.39 -2.15 -14.60
#